data_AF-A0A2G2BBC4-F1
#
_entry.id   AF-A0A2G2BBC4-F1
#
_cell.length_a   1.000
_cell.length_b   1.000
_cell.length_c   1.000
_cell.angle_alpha   90.00
_cell.angle_beta   90.00
_cell.angle_gamma   90.00
#
_symmetry.space_group_name_H-M   'P 1'
#
loop_
_entity.id
_entity.type
_entity.pdbx_description
1 polymer ?
#
loop_
_entity_poly.entity_id
_entity_poly.type
_entity_poly.pdbx_seq_one_letter_code
_entity_poly.pdbx_strand_id
1 'polypeptide(L)'
;MEAISSIRDLVNLWSTRSSLVDDLGRLCPGLKVTTPQVHKWASNGSIPAKYHFLVLMAGRQRGFSITADLIAELHAPPVEDAA
;
A
#
# COMPACT_ATOMS: atom_id res chain seq x y z
N MET A 1 -12.91 -6.24 -11.70
CA MET A 1 -11.57 -5.80 -11.23
C MET A 1 -11.81 -4.50 -10.51
N GLU A 2 -11.72 -4.46 -9.19
CA GLU A 2 -11.96 -3.22 -8.45
C GLU A 2 -10.86 -2.22 -8.81
N ALA A 3 -11.24 -1.00 -9.16
CA ALA A 3 -10.31 0.08 -9.43
C ALA A 3 -9.69 0.51 -8.09
N ILE A 4 -8.36 0.45 -7.99
CA ILE A 4 -7.64 0.92 -6.81
C ILE A 4 -7.60 2.46 -6.89
N SER A 5 -8.45 3.13 -6.10
CA SER A 5 -8.60 4.60 -6.14
C SER A 5 -8.02 5.30 -4.91
N SER A 6 -7.65 4.54 -3.88
CA SER A 6 -7.12 5.06 -2.63
C SER A 6 -6.09 4.11 -2.01
N ILE A 7 -5.30 4.63 -1.07
CA ILE A 7 -4.43 3.80 -0.22
C ILE A 7 -5.23 2.77 0.58
N ARG A 8 -6.50 3.07 0.92
CA ARG A 8 -7.37 2.10 1.58
C ARG A 8 -7.67 0.91 0.67
N ASP A 9 -8.01 1.16 -0.59
CA ASP A 9 -8.30 0.11 -1.57
C ASP A 9 -7.06 -0.76 -1.81
N LEU A 10 -5.90 -0.10 -1.97
CA LEU A 10 -4.62 -0.79 -2.14
C LEU A 10 -4.33 -1.73 -0.97
N VAL A 11 -4.49 -1.27 0.28
CA VAL A 11 -4.23 -2.12 1.45
C VAL A 11 -5.32 -3.20 1.62
N ASN A 12 -6.54 -2.96 1.15
CA ASN A 12 -7.64 -3.94 1.20
C ASN A 12 -7.50 -5.09 0.19
N LEU A 13 -6.53 -5.03 -0.74
CA LEU A 13 -6.15 -6.19 -1.56
C LEU A 13 -5.73 -7.39 -0.69
N TRP A 14 -5.19 -7.11 0.50
CA TRP A 14 -4.91 -8.12 1.50
C TRP A 14 -6.16 -8.38 2.35
N SER A 15 -6.55 -9.66 2.46
CA SER A 15 -7.72 -10.09 3.24
C SER A 15 -7.67 -9.62 4.70
N THR A 16 -6.48 -9.52 5.28
CA THR A 16 -6.25 -8.94 6.60
C THR A 16 -5.02 -8.04 6.62
N ARG A 17 -5.00 -7.07 7.55
CA ARG A 17 -3.85 -6.17 7.73
C ARG A 17 -2.60 -6.91 8.20
N SER A 18 -2.76 -7.97 9.00
CA SER A 18 -1.64 -8.84 9.39
C SER A 18 -1.04 -9.55 8.19
N SER A 19 -1.85 -9.95 7.21
CA SER A 19 -1.31 -10.64 6.03
C SER A 19 -0.39 -9.76 5.16
N LEU A 20 -0.63 -8.44 5.12
CA LEU A 20 0.32 -7.51 4.51
C LEU A 20 1.59 -7.38 5.36
N VAL A 21 1.47 -7.28 6.69
CA VAL A 21 2.62 -7.25 7.60
C VAL A 21 3.50 -8.50 7.42
N ASP A 22 2.89 -9.68 7.33
CA ASP A 22 3.57 -10.95 7.15
C ASP A 22 4.34 -10.98 5.83
N ASP A 23 3.72 -10.53 4.73
CA ASP A 23 4.40 -10.46 3.43
C ASP A 23 5.58 -9.47 3.46
N LEU A 24 5.41 -8.29 4.07
CA LEU A 24 6.48 -7.31 4.22
C LEU A 24 7.64 -7.85 5.07
N GLY A 25 7.34 -8.61 6.13
CA GLY A 25 8.32 -9.26 6.98
C GLY A 25 9.07 -10.39 6.27
N ARG A 26 8.40 -11.17 5.41
CA ARG A 26 9.06 -12.20 4.58
C ARG A 26 10.02 -11.58 3.57
N LEU A 27 9.64 -10.46 2.95
CA LEU A 27 10.47 -9.74 1.99
C LEU A 27 11.65 -9.01 2.64
N CYS A 28 11.47 -8.52 3.87
CA CYS A 28 12.50 -7.82 4.63
C CYS A 28 12.43 -8.18 6.12
N PRO A 29 13.14 -9.24 6.57
CA PRO A 29 13.09 -9.71 7.95
C PRO A 29 13.52 -8.68 9.01
N GLY A 30 14.30 -7.67 8.62
CA GLY A 30 14.69 -6.56 9.50
C GLY A 30 13.65 -5.45 9.61
N LEU A 31 12.58 -5.48 8.82
CA LEU A 31 11.55 -4.45 8.80
C LEU A 31 10.63 -4.58 10.01
N LYS A 32 10.58 -3.54 10.84
CA LYS A 32 9.59 -3.43 11.91
C LYS A 32 8.35 -2.68 11.42
N VAL A 33 7.41 -3.42 10.84
CA VAL A 33 6.06 -2.96 10.52
C VAL A 33 5.05 -3.75 11.34
N THR A 34 4.05 -3.06 11.86
CA THR A 34 3.01 -3.63 12.72
C THR A 34 1.63 -3.44 12.11
N THR A 35 0.69 -4.31 12.47
CA THR A 35 -0.70 -4.23 12.02
C THR A 35 -1.37 -2.87 12.29
N PRO A 36 -1.19 -2.23 13.47
CA PRO A 36 -1.70 -0.88 13.71
C PRO A 36 -1.12 0.19 12.78
N GLN A 37 0.15 0.08 12.35
CA GLN A 37 0.73 1.02 11.38
C GLN A 37 0.07 0.87 10.02
N VAL A 38 -0.12 -0.36 9.55
CA VAL A 38 -0.82 -0.65 8.29
C VAL A 38 -2.28 -0.17 8.34
N HIS A 39 -2.95 -0.32 9.49
CA HIS A 39 -4.28 0.24 9.70
C HIS A 39 -4.27 1.77 9.55
N LYS A 40 -3.30 2.44 10.19
CA LYS A 40 -3.11 3.90 10.08
C LYS A 40 -2.83 4.36 8.65
N TRP A 41 -2.14 3.58 7.82
CA TRP A 41 -1.89 3.98 6.42
C TRP A 41 -3.19 4.12 5.63
N ALA A 42 -4.12 3.19 5.82
CA ALA A 42 -5.43 3.22 5.15
C ALA A 42 -6.40 4.27 5.74
N SER A 43 -6.27 4.62 7.02
CA SER A 43 -7.05 5.72 7.60
C SER A 43 -6.51 7.08 7.16
N ASN A 44 -5.18 7.23 7.11
CA ASN A 44 -4.52 8.49 6.80
C ASN A 44 -4.37 8.73 5.30
N GLY A 45 -4.63 7.73 4.46
CA GLY A 45 -4.45 7.84 3.02
C GLY A 45 -2.98 7.95 2.60
N SER A 46 -2.04 7.39 3.36
CA SER A 46 -0.61 7.51 3.07
C SER A 46 0.19 6.32 3.59
N ILE A 47 1.11 5.83 2.76
CA ILE A 47 2.15 4.85 3.07
C ILE A 47 3.49 5.59 3.07
N PRO A 48 4.27 5.55 4.16
CA PRO A 48 5.62 6.13 4.16
C PRO A 48 6.49 5.54 3.04
N ALA A 49 7.22 6.41 2.33
CA ALA A 49 8.00 6.05 1.12
C ALA A 49 8.93 4.84 1.29
N LYS A 50 9.53 4.69 2.48
CA LYS A 50 10.39 3.53 2.81
C LYS A 50 9.72 2.16 2.68
N TYR A 51 8.38 2.09 2.63
CA TYR A 51 7.64 0.84 2.47
C TYR A 51 7.12 0.63 1.04
N HIS A 52 7.21 1.62 0.14
CA HIS A 52 6.63 1.56 -1.21
C HIS A 52 7.15 0.36 -2.01
N PHE A 53 8.48 0.18 -2.05
CA PHE A 53 9.09 -0.94 -2.75
C PHE A 53 8.58 -2.29 -2.23
N LEU A 54 8.50 -2.46 -0.91
CA LEU A 54 8.07 -3.71 -0.30
C LEU A 54 6.58 -3.98 -0.52
N VAL A 55 5.73 -2.96 -0.47
CA VAL A 55 4.29 -3.07 -0.80
C VAL A 55 4.10 -3.46 -2.26
N LEU A 56 4.86 -2.86 -3.18
CA LEU A 56 4.88 -3.23 -4.59
C LEU A 56 5.29 -4.70 -4.79
N MET A 57 6.38 -5.13 -4.16
CA MET A 57 6.86 -6.52 -4.26
C MET A 57 5.86 -7.51 -3.66
N ALA A 58 5.28 -7.20 -2.50
CA ALA A 58 4.27 -8.04 -1.85
C ALA A 58 3.02 -8.20 -2.73
N GLY A 59 2.55 -7.11 -3.34
CA GLY A 59 1.42 -7.17 -4.27
C GLY A 59 1.72 -8.00 -5.51
N ARG A 60 2.91 -7.81 -6.11
CA ARG A 60 3.36 -8.61 -7.27
C ARG A 60 3.43 -10.11 -6.94
N GLN A 61 3.91 -10.49 -5.76
CA GLN A 61 3.97 -11.90 -5.33
C GLN A 61 2.57 -12.54 -5.22
N ARG A 62 1.54 -11.75 -4.90
CA ARG A 62 0.14 -12.21 -4.87
C ARG A 62 -0.59 -12.10 -6.21
N GLY A 63 0.10 -11.65 -7.27
CA GLY A 63 -0.51 -11.44 -8.58
C GLY A 63 -1.41 -10.21 -8.68
N PHE A 64 -1.31 -9.27 -7.74
CA PHE A 64 -2.05 -8.01 -7.82
C PHE A 64 -1.41 -7.08 -8.85
N SER A 65 -2.25 -6.37 -9.62
CA SER A 65 -1.84 -5.39 -10.62
C SER A 65 -1.43 -4.05 -9.96
N ILE A 66 -0.39 -4.08 -9.13
CA ILE A 66 0.19 -2.89 -8.48
C ILE A 66 1.45 -2.47 -9.24
N THR A 67 1.55 -1.19 -9.57
CA THR A 67 2.74 -0.56 -10.17
C THR A 67 3.32 0.51 -9.24
N ALA A 68 4.56 0.93 -9.49
CA ALA A 68 5.15 2.06 -8.77
C ALA A 68 4.38 3.35 -9.06
N ASP A 69 3.95 3.54 -10.32
CA ASP A 69 3.15 4.67 -10.77
C ASP A 69 1.82 4.73 -10.02
N LEU A 70 1.11 3.61 -9.85
CA LEU A 70 -0.11 3.54 -9.05
C LEU A 70 0.14 4.02 -7.62
N ILE A 71 1.20 3.56 -6.96
CA ILE A 71 1.50 4.01 -5.58
C ILE A 71 1.77 5.51 -5.55
N ALA A 72 2.48 6.05 -6.55
CA ALA A 72 2.76 7.48 -6.65
C ALA A 72 1.48 8.30 -6.91
N GLU A 73 0.63 7.87 -7.84
CA GLU A 73 -0.66 8.48 -8.16
C GLU A 73 -1.58 8.54 -6.94
N LEU A 74 -1.64 7.47 -6.14
CA LEU A 74 -2.44 7.44 -4.91
C LEU A 74 -1.95 8.39 -3.81
N HIS A 75 -0.71 8.89 -3.91
CA HIS A 75 -0.15 9.91 -3.01
C HIS A 75 -0.11 11.30 -3.64
N ALA A 76 -0.45 11.43 -4.92
CA ALA A 76 -0.51 12.73 -5.57
C ALA A 76 -1.58 13.59 -4.89
N PRO A 77 -1.36 14.91 -4.78
CA PRO A 77 -2.42 15.80 -4.33
C PRO A 77 -3.62 15.68 -5.30
N PRO A 78 -4.85 15.87 -4.80
CA PRO A 78 -6.00 15.95 -5.68
C PRO A 78 -5.74 17.06 -6.70
N VAL A 79 -5.99 16.76 -7.96
CA VAL A 79 -6.01 17.78 -9.01
C VAL A 79 -7.25 18.62 -8.75
N GLU A 80 -7.12 19.68 -7.97
CA GLU A 80 -8.11 20.75 -7.99
C GLU A 80 -8.06 21.34 -9.41
N ASP A 81 -9.19 21.27 -10.12
CA ASP A 81 -9.38 22.11 -11.29
C ASP A 81 -9.11 23.54 -10.82
N ALA A 82 -8.02 24.12 -11.29
CA ALA A 82 -7.67 25.50 -11.02
C ALA A 82 -8.81 26.37 -11.56
N ALA A 83 -9.68 26.83 -10.66
CA ALA A 83 -10.72 27.80 -10.92
C ALA A 83 -10.14 29.20 -11.16
#